data_AF-A0A4Q6A4M9-F1
#
_entry.id   AF-A0A4Q6A4M9-F1
#
_cell.length_a   1.000
_cell.length_b   1.000
_cell.length_c   1.000
_cell.angle_alpha   90.00
_cell.angle_beta   90.00
_cell.angle_gamma   90.00
#
_symmetry.space_group_name_H-M   'P 1'
#
loop_
_entity.id
_entity.type
_entity.pdbx_description
1 polymer ?
#
loop_
_entity_poly.entity_id
_entity_poly.type
_entity_poly.pdbx_seq_one_letter_code
_entity_poly.pdbx_strand_id
1 'polypeptide(L)'
;MSQTFNAYHGVSSNQHQASFNSLSKDGYRMISLSVYGTPAAAQYAAVWVKRSGPAYAATHGIDAAAYQFFFDTWSAKGYVPMLLSVTGSRANAIFAAVFEKQSFNNWVARHDMTQAAFDAENDKAKKNGLILKTCSTYGSLPDRRYAAVWIPNPGNIKWNVYSNISGADYQLQFNANTQLPFYSPEIVAVSDEQTYCAMFTDSIKGAVEAHHGLTGAQYQAAFDKHTKAGLMPVYVDGGGNGNNTRYSAVFAESDIPYARKWTMQGSGTLATKGLDKIMKDFMQLHGIRYAQLCLGRGGTVKYNKAYTWAESNYRIAQPSDRFMLASCSKLFLTAAVKTLLDDTKYNFSLSDKAYAKLGYSSPKDPRSNDITIQHLLEHKGGFDANTYDSTYKMRDISVSENLGRAANKNDLATYMYKKRNLADKPGVKENYSNYGYVLLSLIIEKITGKDYWQYLKKEVLDK
;
A
#
# COMPACT_ATOMS: atom_id res chain seq x y z
N MET A 1 4.20 17.84 22.72
CA MET A 1 4.81 17.41 24.00
C MET A 1 5.62 16.16 23.68
N SER A 2 6.93 16.15 23.95
CA SER A 2 7.76 14.97 23.72
C SER A 2 7.29 13.85 24.65
N GLN A 3 7.03 12.67 24.09
CA GLN A 3 6.60 11.50 24.84
C GLN A 3 7.78 10.93 25.64
N THR A 4 7.62 10.70 26.93
CA THR A 4 8.68 10.07 27.75
C THR A 4 8.80 8.59 27.41
N PHE A 5 10.01 8.14 27.07
CA PHE A 5 10.30 6.76 26.72
C PHE A 5 11.57 6.22 27.40
N ASN A 6 11.70 4.90 27.47
CA ASN A 6 12.90 4.17 27.84
C ASN A 6 13.14 3.07 26.81
N ALA A 7 14.39 2.84 26.40
CA ALA A 7 14.70 1.78 25.44
C ALA A 7 16.07 1.16 25.74
N TYR A 8 16.23 -0.10 25.38
CA TYR A 8 17.47 -0.85 25.54
C TYR A 8 17.60 -1.91 24.45
N HIS A 9 18.83 -2.36 24.21
CA HIS A 9 19.19 -3.44 23.28
C HIS A 9 20.38 -4.23 23.83
N GLY A 10 20.57 -5.45 23.34
CA GLY A 10 21.74 -6.28 23.68
C GLY A 10 21.74 -6.83 25.11
N VAL A 11 20.59 -6.80 25.82
CA VAL A 11 20.53 -7.20 27.22
C VAL A 11 20.17 -8.67 27.38
N SER A 12 20.68 -9.31 28.43
CA SER A 12 20.33 -10.70 28.78
C SER A 12 18.89 -10.84 29.29
N SER A 13 18.38 -12.07 29.35
CA SER A 13 17.06 -12.39 29.92
C SER A 13 16.85 -11.80 31.33
N ASN A 14 17.86 -11.91 32.21
CA ASN A 14 17.79 -11.38 33.58
C ASN A 14 17.71 -9.85 33.60
N GLN A 15 18.48 -9.18 32.73
CA GLN A 15 18.44 -7.73 32.60
C GLN A 15 17.10 -7.26 32.01
N HIS A 16 16.56 -7.98 31.01
CA HIS A 16 15.22 -7.71 30.48
C HIS A 16 14.15 -7.82 31.58
N GLN A 17 14.18 -8.89 32.39
CA GLN A 17 13.23 -9.08 33.50
C GLN A 17 13.35 -7.99 34.57
N ALA A 18 14.59 -7.56 34.89
CA ALA A 18 14.82 -6.46 35.83
C ALA A 18 14.25 -5.13 35.30
N SER A 19 14.51 -4.81 34.03
CA SER A 19 13.94 -3.64 33.35
C SER A 19 12.41 -3.72 33.31
N PHE A 20 11.84 -4.88 32.98
CA PHE A 20 10.39 -5.10 32.99
C PHE A 20 9.79 -4.77 34.35
N ASN A 21 10.34 -5.31 35.44
CA ASN A 21 9.84 -5.09 36.79
C ASN A 21 9.90 -3.62 37.20
N SER A 22 11.02 -2.94 36.90
CA SER A 22 11.19 -1.52 37.23
C SER A 22 10.27 -0.62 36.41
N LEU A 23 10.29 -0.76 35.08
CA LEU A 23 9.56 0.13 34.17
C LEU A 23 8.04 -0.04 34.31
N SER A 24 7.56 -1.27 34.48
CA SER A 24 6.14 -1.54 34.75
C SER A 24 5.66 -0.86 36.03
N LYS A 25 6.46 -0.93 37.10
CA LYS A 25 6.18 -0.27 38.39
C LYS A 25 6.14 1.26 38.25
N ASP A 26 6.97 1.82 37.38
CA ASP A 26 7.06 3.26 37.13
C ASP A 26 5.99 3.79 36.14
N GLY A 27 5.05 2.93 35.72
CA GLY A 27 3.94 3.27 34.84
C GLY A 27 4.31 3.34 33.35
N TYR A 28 5.41 2.71 32.97
CA TYR A 28 5.75 2.51 31.56
C TYR A 28 5.06 1.26 31.01
N ARG A 29 4.83 1.26 29.70
CA ARG A 29 4.35 0.11 28.95
C ARG A 29 5.18 -0.10 27.70
N MET A 30 5.38 -1.36 27.35
CA MET A 30 6.19 -1.77 26.22
C MET A 30 5.44 -1.53 24.90
N ILE A 31 6.10 -1.00 23.89
CA ILE A 31 5.57 -0.76 22.54
C ILE A 31 6.34 -1.49 21.43
N SER A 32 7.55 -1.97 21.74
CA SER A 32 8.36 -2.81 20.86
C SER A 32 9.09 -3.86 21.71
N LEU A 33 9.13 -5.10 21.24
CA LEU A 33 9.78 -6.23 21.90
C LEU A 33 10.48 -7.08 20.85
N SER A 34 11.75 -7.36 21.08
CA SER A 34 12.56 -8.26 20.26
C SER A 34 13.32 -9.23 21.17
N VAL A 35 13.28 -10.51 20.81
CA VAL A 35 14.16 -11.57 21.31
C VAL A 35 14.94 -12.13 20.14
N TYR A 36 16.26 -12.26 20.28
CA TYR A 36 17.16 -12.70 19.21
C TYR A 36 18.41 -13.39 19.77
N GLY A 37 19.23 -13.96 18.89
CA GLY A 37 20.37 -14.79 19.28
C GLY A 37 19.99 -16.25 19.44
N THR A 38 20.87 -17.05 20.04
CA THR A 38 20.58 -18.47 20.24
C THR A 38 19.66 -18.67 21.44
N PRO A 39 18.86 -19.75 21.49
CA PRO A 39 18.03 -20.07 22.66
C PRO A 39 18.80 -20.06 23.99
N ALA A 40 20.05 -20.55 23.99
CA ALA A 40 20.90 -20.59 25.19
C ALA A 40 21.49 -19.23 25.59
N ALA A 41 21.56 -18.27 24.66
CA ALA A 41 22.15 -16.95 24.87
C ALA A 41 21.25 -15.84 24.29
N ALA A 42 19.95 -15.96 24.52
CA ALA A 42 18.96 -15.03 23.99
C ALA A 42 19.18 -13.62 24.56
N GLN A 43 19.18 -12.64 23.66
CA GLN A 43 19.26 -11.22 23.97
C GLN A 43 17.94 -10.54 23.65
N TYR A 44 17.74 -9.37 24.28
CA TYR A 44 16.51 -8.61 24.17
C TYR A 44 16.77 -7.16 23.79
N ALA A 45 15.86 -6.64 22.97
CA ALA A 45 15.69 -5.21 22.77
C ALA A 45 14.23 -4.83 23.01
N ALA A 46 13.98 -3.69 23.62
CA ALA A 46 12.63 -3.23 23.87
C ALA A 46 12.55 -1.71 23.92
N VAL A 47 11.36 -1.20 23.62
CA VAL A 47 11.00 0.20 23.75
C VAL A 47 9.77 0.32 24.64
N TRP A 48 9.82 1.27 25.56
CA TRP A 48 8.81 1.53 26.57
C TRP A 48 8.40 3.00 26.54
N VAL A 49 7.11 3.28 26.75
CA VAL A 49 6.59 4.65 26.87
C VAL A 49 5.84 4.82 28.18
N LYS A 50 5.95 6.02 28.77
CA LYS A 50 5.19 6.36 29.98
C LYS A 50 3.81 6.86 29.59
N ARG A 51 2.82 5.95 29.60
CA ARG A 51 1.42 6.24 29.25
C ARG A 51 0.51 5.18 29.85
N SER A 52 -0.67 5.59 30.28
CA SER A 52 -1.73 4.65 30.68
C SER A 52 -2.16 3.74 29.51
N GLY A 53 -2.80 2.63 29.85
CA GLY A 53 -3.18 1.64 28.87
C GLY A 53 -4.15 0.59 29.39
N PRO A 54 -4.61 -0.30 28.51
CA PRO A 54 -5.26 -1.53 28.94
C PRO A 54 -4.35 -2.34 29.86
N ALA A 55 -4.96 -3.14 30.73
CA ALA A 55 -4.22 -4.14 31.50
C ALA A 55 -3.47 -5.08 30.54
N TYR A 56 -2.27 -5.51 30.90
CA TYR A 56 -1.46 -6.41 30.08
C TYR A 56 -0.89 -7.57 30.88
N ALA A 57 -0.51 -8.62 30.17
CA ALA A 57 0.25 -9.76 30.65
C ALA A 57 1.44 -9.98 29.72
N ALA A 58 2.60 -10.34 30.25
CA ALA A 58 3.80 -10.53 29.46
C ALA A 58 4.54 -11.80 29.87
N THR A 59 5.29 -12.35 28.92
CA THR A 59 6.17 -13.50 29.13
C THR A 59 7.38 -13.40 28.21
N HIS A 60 8.50 -14.01 28.58
CA HIS A 60 9.68 -14.11 27.76
C HIS A 60 10.50 -15.36 28.11
N GLY A 61 11.33 -15.84 27.18
CA GLY A 61 12.23 -16.96 27.45
C GLY A 61 11.54 -18.32 27.50
N ILE A 62 10.31 -18.44 26.99
CA ILE A 62 9.53 -19.68 27.05
C ILE A 62 9.52 -20.42 25.71
N ASP A 63 9.40 -21.74 25.74
CA ASP A 63 9.28 -22.55 24.53
C ASP A 63 7.90 -22.45 23.86
N ALA A 64 7.74 -23.13 22.72
CA ALA A 64 6.49 -23.13 21.96
C ALA A 64 5.28 -23.69 22.73
N ALA A 65 5.47 -24.71 23.57
CA ALA A 65 4.39 -25.35 24.32
C ALA A 65 3.92 -24.43 25.46
N ALA A 66 4.87 -23.83 26.19
CA ALA A 66 4.59 -22.84 27.21
C ALA A 66 3.97 -21.57 26.62
N TYR A 67 4.40 -21.14 25.41
CA TYR A 67 3.75 -20.04 24.70
C TYR A 67 2.30 -20.36 24.35
N GLN A 68 2.02 -21.57 23.85
CA GLN A 68 0.66 -21.99 23.55
C GLN A 68 -0.22 -21.99 24.82
N PHE A 69 0.28 -22.51 25.93
CA PHE A 69 -0.42 -22.46 27.21
C PHE A 69 -0.69 -21.02 27.69
N PHE A 70 0.29 -20.12 27.57
CA PHE A 70 0.14 -18.70 27.89
C PHE A 70 -0.91 -18.04 26.99
N PHE A 71 -0.85 -18.31 25.68
CA PHE A 71 -1.80 -17.82 24.69
C PHE A 71 -3.23 -18.22 25.04
N ASP A 72 -3.47 -19.51 25.28
CA ASP A 72 -4.80 -20.04 25.57
C ASP A 72 -5.36 -19.44 26.88
N THR A 73 -4.50 -19.34 27.90
CA THR A 73 -4.85 -18.78 29.21
C THR A 73 -5.30 -17.33 29.12
N TRP A 74 -4.55 -16.48 28.41
CA TRP A 74 -4.82 -15.04 28.37
C TRP A 74 -5.89 -14.67 27.33
N SER A 75 -5.95 -15.39 26.22
CA SER A 75 -7.01 -15.22 25.22
C SER A 75 -8.38 -15.54 25.80
N ALA A 76 -8.50 -16.59 26.63
CA ALA A 76 -9.73 -16.92 27.35
C ALA A 76 -10.19 -15.81 28.32
N LYS A 77 -9.27 -14.92 28.75
CA LYS A 77 -9.55 -13.77 29.62
C LYS A 77 -9.81 -12.47 28.85
N GLY A 78 -9.91 -12.53 27.52
CA GLY A 78 -10.13 -11.38 26.64
C GLY A 78 -8.88 -10.54 26.38
N TYR A 79 -7.70 -11.13 26.52
CA TYR A 79 -6.44 -10.49 26.15
C TYR A 79 -6.03 -10.90 24.74
N VAL A 80 -5.40 -10.00 24.00
CA VAL A 80 -4.93 -10.19 22.63
C VAL A 80 -3.42 -9.96 22.59
N PRO A 81 -2.62 -10.81 21.93
CA PRO A 81 -1.20 -10.55 21.75
C PRO A 81 -0.99 -9.28 20.93
N MET A 82 -0.31 -8.29 21.49
CA MET A 82 -0.02 -7.02 20.82
C MET A 82 1.44 -6.91 20.39
N LEU A 83 2.33 -7.64 21.07
CA LEU A 83 3.75 -7.80 20.72
C LEU A 83 4.10 -9.29 20.76
N LEU A 84 4.81 -9.77 19.74
CA LEU A 84 5.23 -11.16 19.62
C LEU A 84 6.57 -11.20 18.88
N SER A 85 7.59 -11.75 19.54
CA SER A 85 8.92 -11.96 18.98
C SER A 85 9.39 -13.37 19.30
N VAL A 86 10.09 -13.99 18.36
CA VAL A 86 10.51 -15.39 18.40
C VAL A 86 11.90 -15.52 17.80
N THR A 87 12.77 -16.30 18.44
CA THR A 87 14.11 -16.65 17.93
C THR A 87 14.40 -18.14 18.09
N GLY A 88 15.52 -18.61 17.53
CA GLY A 88 15.92 -20.01 17.55
C GLY A 88 15.41 -20.82 16.37
N SER A 89 15.71 -22.12 16.38
CA SER A 89 15.23 -23.06 15.35
C SER A 89 13.75 -23.40 15.56
N ARG A 90 13.09 -23.98 14.56
CA ARG A 90 11.70 -24.45 14.70
C ARG A 90 11.51 -25.37 15.91
N ALA A 91 12.45 -26.29 16.14
CA ALA A 91 12.38 -27.26 17.24
C ALA A 91 12.70 -26.64 18.61
N ASN A 92 13.55 -25.61 18.65
CA ASN A 92 14.04 -24.99 19.88
C ASN A 92 13.75 -23.48 19.87
N ALA A 93 12.50 -23.12 19.54
CA ALA A 93 12.09 -21.73 19.47
C ALA A 93 11.86 -21.14 20.86
N ILE A 94 12.29 -19.91 21.08
CA ILE A 94 12.02 -19.13 22.29
C ILE A 94 11.12 -17.95 21.94
N PHE A 95 10.06 -17.78 22.74
CA PHE A 95 9.03 -16.77 22.56
C PHE A 95 9.14 -15.67 23.62
N ALA A 96 8.84 -14.45 23.20
CA ALA A 96 8.56 -13.32 24.05
C ALA A 96 7.29 -12.60 23.55
N ALA A 97 6.36 -12.30 24.45
CA ALA A 97 5.07 -11.75 24.07
C ALA A 97 4.49 -10.82 25.13
N VAL A 98 3.72 -9.83 24.66
CA VAL A 98 2.89 -8.95 25.50
C VAL A 98 1.46 -9.01 24.98
N PHE A 99 0.55 -9.36 25.88
CA PHE A 99 -0.88 -9.45 25.65
C PHE A 99 -1.58 -8.30 26.35
N GLU A 100 -2.53 -7.65 25.69
CA GLU A 100 -3.31 -6.55 26.27
C GLU A 100 -4.78 -6.90 26.29
N LYS A 101 -5.50 -6.47 27.32
CA LYS A 101 -6.96 -6.62 27.39
C LYS A 101 -7.60 -5.76 26.30
N GLN A 102 -8.31 -6.38 25.36
CA GLN A 102 -8.89 -5.68 24.22
C GLN A 102 -10.36 -6.07 24.04
N SER A 103 -11.11 -5.24 23.32
CA SER A 103 -12.52 -5.48 22.99
C SER A 103 -12.71 -5.68 21.47
N PHE A 104 -11.77 -6.38 20.84
CA PHE A 104 -11.82 -6.66 19.41
C PHE A 104 -12.87 -7.74 19.11
N ASN A 105 -13.75 -7.45 18.15
CA ASN A 105 -14.75 -8.41 17.69
C ASN A 105 -14.16 -9.56 16.86
N ASN A 106 -12.96 -9.39 16.32
CA ASN A 106 -12.25 -10.38 15.53
C ASN A 106 -10.74 -10.09 15.56
N TRP A 107 -9.90 -11.10 15.63
CA TRP A 107 -8.45 -11.03 15.46
C TRP A 107 -7.91 -12.42 15.18
N VAL A 108 -6.70 -12.50 14.62
CA VAL A 108 -6.04 -13.77 14.27
C VAL A 108 -4.62 -13.73 14.84
N ALA A 109 -4.17 -14.81 15.44
CA ALA A 109 -2.75 -15.00 15.75
C ALA A 109 -2.34 -16.42 15.38
N ARG A 110 -1.14 -16.55 14.82
CA ARG A 110 -0.57 -17.83 14.40
C ARG A 110 0.93 -17.83 14.62
N HIS A 111 1.48 -19.00 14.89
CA HIS A 111 2.91 -19.29 14.87
C HIS A 111 3.15 -20.58 14.08
N ASP A 112 4.42 -20.96 13.88
CA ASP A 112 4.84 -22.11 13.06
C ASP A 112 4.32 -22.09 11.60
N MET A 113 4.14 -20.90 11.01
CA MET A 113 3.72 -20.77 9.61
C MET A 113 4.92 -20.84 8.66
N THR A 114 4.75 -21.53 7.53
CA THR A 114 5.64 -21.37 6.37
C THR A 114 5.44 -19.97 5.75
N GLN A 115 6.36 -19.53 4.88
CA GLN A 115 6.20 -18.26 4.16
C GLN A 115 4.87 -18.22 3.37
N ALA A 116 4.55 -19.27 2.62
CA ALA A 116 3.32 -19.34 1.84
C ALA A 116 2.06 -19.25 2.72
N ALA A 117 2.07 -19.88 3.90
CA ALA A 117 0.97 -19.79 4.86
C ALA A 117 0.84 -18.38 5.45
N PHE A 118 1.97 -17.73 5.77
CA PHE A 118 1.98 -16.34 6.25
C PHE A 118 1.45 -15.37 5.20
N ASP A 119 1.89 -15.49 3.95
CA ASP A 119 1.44 -14.64 2.85
C ASP A 119 -0.06 -14.85 2.55
N ALA A 120 -0.53 -16.10 2.56
CA ALA A 120 -1.95 -16.41 2.41
C ALA A 120 -2.82 -15.85 3.55
N GLU A 121 -2.33 -15.89 4.80
CA GLU A 121 -3.05 -15.30 5.93
C GLU A 121 -3.04 -13.77 5.87
N ASN A 122 -1.97 -13.12 5.37
CA ASN A 122 -1.97 -11.67 5.11
C ASN A 122 -3.06 -11.29 4.10
N ASP A 123 -3.19 -12.03 2.99
CA ASP A 123 -4.24 -11.79 1.99
C ASP A 123 -5.65 -12.00 2.54
N LYS A 124 -5.84 -13.02 3.36
CA LYS A 124 -7.09 -13.28 4.06
C LYS A 124 -7.42 -12.18 5.06
N ALA A 125 -6.44 -11.76 5.86
CA ALA A 125 -6.57 -10.67 6.83
C ALA A 125 -7.02 -9.37 6.14
N LYS A 126 -6.40 -8.99 5.02
CA LYS A 126 -6.81 -7.82 4.22
C LYS A 126 -8.28 -7.89 3.79
N LYS A 127 -8.72 -9.03 3.27
CA LYS A 127 -10.12 -9.24 2.83
C LYS A 127 -11.12 -9.16 3.98
N ASN A 128 -10.69 -9.52 5.19
CA ASN A 128 -11.52 -9.53 6.40
C ASN A 128 -11.40 -8.23 7.23
N GLY A 129 -10.81 -7.17 6.68
CA GLY A 129 -10.69 -5.88 7.39
C GLY A 129 -9.74 -5.93 8.59
N LEU A 130 -8.74 -6.81 8.56
CA LEU A 130 -7.68 -6.90 9.56
C LEU A 130 -6.37 -6.27 9.03
N ILE A 131 -5.46 -5.93 9.95
CA ILE A 131 -4.11 -5.43 9.68
C ILE A 131 -3.11 -6.22 10.52
N LEU A 132 -1.94 -6.49 9.95
CA LEU A 132 -0.82 -7.09 10.67
C LEU A 132 -0.37 -6.15 11.80
N LYS A 133 -0.36 -6.64 13.03
CA LYS A 133 0.05 -5.90 14.22
C LYS A 133 1.51 -6.12 14.59
N THR A 134 1.97 -7.36 14.49
CA THR A 134 3.33 -7.78 14.81
C THR A 134 3.65 -9.03 14.01
N CYS A 135 4.90 -9.20 13.61
CA CYS A 135 5.41 -10.46 13.10
C CYS A 135 6.86 -10.69 13.55
N SER A 136 7.25 -11.96 13.59
CA SER A 136 8.61 -12.42 13.83
C SER A 136 8.94 -13.49 12.80
N THR A 137 10.22 -13.55 12.42
CA THR A 137 10.77 -14.65 11.61
C THR A 137 11.76 -15.44 12.45
N TYR A 138 11.69 -16.76 12.41
CA TYR A 138 12.57 -17.64 13.18
C TYR A 138 12.85 -18.94 12.41
N GLY A 139 13.86 -19.69 12.84
CA GLY A 139 14.41 -20.79 12.08
C GLY A 139 15.18 -20.35 10.83
N SER A 140 15.86 -21.31 10.22
CA SER A 140 16.73 -21.09 9.07
C SER A 140 16.18 -21.72 7.80
N LEU A 141 16.59 -21.25 6.62
CA LEU A 141 16.21 -21.89 5.37
C LEU A 141 16.70 -23.35 5.32
N PRO A 142 15.91 -24.27 4.74
CA PRO A 142 14.58 -24.07 4.14
C PRO A 142 13.42 -24.08 5.16
N ASP A 143 13.69 -24.31 6.45
CA ASP A 143 12.69 -24.49 7.51
C ASP A 143 12.28 -23.19 8.23
N ARG A 144 12.38 -22.04 7.57
CA ARG A 144 11.98 -20.76 8.17
C ARG A 144 10.50 -20.75 8.55
N ARG A 145 10.20 -20.13 9.69
CA ARG A 145 8.86 -19.97 10.23
C ARG A 145 8.52 -18.53 10.57
N TYR A 146 7.22 -18.26 10.58
CA TYR A 146 6.63 -16.97 10.89
C TYR A 146 5.66 -17.10 12.06
N ALA A 147 5.73 -16.13 12.96
CA ALA A 147 4.73 -15.91 13.99
C ALA A 147 4.18 -14.50 13.84
N ALA A 148 2.86 -14.34 13.86
CA ALA A 148 2.22 -13.06 13.56
C ALA A 148 0.83 -12.92 14.18
N VAL A 149 0.41 -11.67 14.35
CA VAL A 149 -0.91 -11.30 14.84
C VAL A 149 -1.54 -10.28 13.90
N TRP A 150 -2.82 -10.46 13.59
CA TRP A 150 -3.65 -9.54 12.83
C TRP A 150 -4.84 -9.08 13.67
N ILE A 151 -5.06 -7.76 13.72
CA ILE A 151 -6.11 -7.13 14.54
C ILE A 151 -7.07 -6.32 13.65
N PRO A 152 -8.25 -5.88 14.14
CA PRO A 152 -9.16 -5.05 13.35
C PRO A 152 -8.48 -3.80 12.78
N ASN A 153 -8.82 -3.46 11.53
CA ASN A 153 -8.35 -2.26 10.84
C ASN A 153 -9.51 -1.28 10.56
N PRO A 154 -10.16 -0.71 11.61
CA PRO A 154 -11.34 0.14 11.43
C PRO A 154 -11.02 1.45 10.70
N GLY A 155 -9.76 1.89 10.74
CA GLY A 155 -9.29 3.06 9.99
C GLY A 155 -9.01 2.76 8.51
N ASN A 156 -9.08 1.50 8.09
CA ASN A 156 -8.66 1.02 6.77
C ASN A 156 -7.27 1.58 6.38
N ILE A 157 -6.34 1.54 7.34
CA ILE A 157 -4.92 1.84 7.13
C ILE A 157 -4.45 0.97 5.98
N LYS A 158 -3.81 1.57 4.98
CA LYS A 158 -3.25 0.81 3.87
C LYS A 158 -1.92 0.22 4.29
N TRP A 159 -1.68 -1.03 3.92
CA TRP A 159 -0.49 -1.75 4.35
C TRP A 159 -0.02 -2.77 3.30
N ASN A 160 1.30 -2.83 3.14
CA ASN A 160 2.01 -3.79 2.30
C ASN A 160 2.98 -4.56 3.16
N VAL A 161 3.07 -5.87 2.95
CA VAL A 161 4.03 -6.76 3.62
C VAL A 161 4.91 -7.40 2.58
N TYR A 162 6.20 -7.47 2.90
CA TYR A 162 7.21 -8.13 2.10
C TYR A 162 7.91 -9.14 3.00
N SER A 163 7.67 -10.44 2.75
CA SER A 163 8.24 -11.55 3.51
C SER A 163 9.49 -12.10 2.81
N ASN A 164 10.46 -12.58 3.59
CA ASN A 164 11.68 -13.24 3.11
C ASN A 164 12.46 -12.44 2.05
N ILE A 165 12.75 -11.17 2.32
CA ILE A 165 13.52 -10.33 1.39
C ILE A 165 14.96 -10.13 1.89
N SER A 166 15.91 -10.05 0.96
CA SER A 166 17.29 -9.69 1.30
C SER A 166 17.38 -8.24 1.79
N GLY A 167 18.49 -7.85 2.41
CA GLY A 167 18.71 -6.44 2.77
C GLY A 167 18.69 -5.50 1.56
N ALA A 168 19.19 -5.95 0.41
CA ALA A 168 19.14 -5.18 -0.84
C ALA A 168 17.71 -5.01 -1.36
N ASP A 169 16.92 -6.09 -1.34
CA ASP A 169 15.51 -6.05 -1.76
C ASP A 169 14.67 -5.21 -0.79
N TYR A 170 14.93 -5.29 0.53
CA TYR A 170 14.32 -4.39 1.50
C TYR A 170 14.63 -2.93 1.17
N GLN A 171 15.88 -2.59 0.84
CA GLN A 171 16.23 -1.21 0.46
C GLN A 171 15.47 -0.75 -0.79
N LEU A 172 15.28 -1.62 -1.79
CA LEU A 172 14.47 -1.31 -2.96
C LEU A 172 13.00 -1.05 -2.59
N GLN A 173 12.41 -1.89 -1.73
CA GLN A 173 11.04 -1.69 -1.25
C GLN A 173 10.91 -0.44 -0.39
N PHE A 174 11.89 -0.15 0.47
CA PHE A 174 11.94 1.07 1.27
C PHE A 174 11.94 2.31 0.38
N ASN A 175 12.84 2.36 -0.60
CA ASN A 175 12.93 3.49 -1.54
C ASN A 175 11.63 3.67 -2.34
N ALA A 176 10.99 2.58 -2.78
CA ALA A 176 9.73 2.64 -3.51
C ALA A 176 8.55 3.11 -2.63
N ASN A 177 8.43 2.56 -1.40
CA ASN A 177 7.32 2.89 -0.50
C ASN A 177 7.44 4.32 0.06
N THR A 178 8.65 4.76 0.43
CA THR A 178 8.86 6.11 1.01
C THR A 178 8.75 7.26 -0.01
N GLN A 179 8.69 6.95 -1.30
CA GLN A 179 8.30 7.91 -2.34
C GLN A 179 6.79 8.13 -2.41
N LEU A 180 5.99 7.19 -1.88
CA LEU A 180 4.54 7.35 -1.81
C LEU A 180 4.21 8.31 -0.67
N PRO A 181 3.25 9.25 -0.87
CA PRO A 181 2.84 10.15 0.20
C PRO A 181 2.44 9.37 1.46
N PHE A 182 3.06 9.73 2.59
CA PHE A 182 2.75 9.23 3.94
C PHE A 182 3.10 7.77 4.23
N TYR A 183 3.67 7.02 3.29
CA TYR A 183 4.07 5.64 3.55
C TYR A 183 5.40 5.57 4.30
N SER A 184 5.43 4.81 5.39
CA SER A 184 6.63 4.55 6.17
C SER A 184 6.65 3.10 6.68
N PRO A 185 7.83 2.53 6.98
CA PRO A 185 7.90 1.22 7.62
C PRO A 185 7.32 1.28 9.03
N GLU A 186 6.56 0.25 9.38
CA GLU A 186 5.94 0.04 10.71
C GLU A 186 6.56 -1.17 11.41
N ILE A 187 6.92 -2.21 10.64
CA ILE A 187 7.57 -3.44 11.11
C ILE A 187 8.74 -3.72 10.17
N VAL A 188 9.89 -4.10 10.72
CA VAL A 188 11.09 -4.50 9.96
C VAL A 188 11.74 -5.68 10.67
N ALA A 189 11.04 -6.82 10.76
CA ALA A 189 11.54 -7.99 11.48
C ALA A 189 12.78 -8.57 10.80
N VAL A 190 13.77 -8.99 11.58
CA VAL A 190 15.10 -9.45 11.13
C VAL A 190 15.29 -10.92 11.49
N SER A 191 15.64 -11.76 10.51
CA SER A 191 15.99 -13.16 10.76
C SER A 191 17.45 -13.33 11.18
N ASP A 192 17.82 -14.52 11.67
CA ASP A 192 19.21 -14.83 12.01
C ASP A 192 20.17 -14.78 10.80
N GLU A 193 19.65 -15.03 9.60
CA GLU A 193 20.35 -14.91 8.32
C GLU A 193 20.25 -13.51 7.69
N GLN A 194 19.80 -12.50 8.45
CA GLN A 194 19.71 -11.11 8.00
C GLN A 194 18.82 -10.91 6.77
N THR A 195 17.77 -11.70 6.69
CA THR A 195 16.63 -11.43 5.79
C THR A 195 15.52 -10.76 6.57
N TYR A 196 14.61 -10.10 5.86
CA TYR A 196 13.62 -9.24 6.47
C TYR A 196 12.18 -9.69 6.20
N CYS A 197 11.31 -9.43 7.17
CA CYS A 197 9.88 -9.35 6.98
C CYS A 197 9.43 -7.92 7.35
N ALA A 198 9.04 -7.14 6.35
CA ALA A 198 8.75 -5.73 6.53
C ALA A 198 7.31 -5.40 6.22
N MET A 199 6.70 -4.52 7.02
CA MET A 199 5.40 -3.92 6.76
C MET A 199 5.56 -2.41 6.60
N PHE A 200 4.96 -1.86 5.54
CA PHE A 200 4.81 -0.42 5.33
C PHE A 200 3.34 -0.04 5.48
N THR A 201 3.07 1.11 6.09
CA THR A 201 1.71 1.63 6.23
C THR A 201 1.62 3.10 5.85
N ASP A 202 0.40 3.58 5.60
CA ASP A 202 0.10 5.00 5.40
C ASP A 202 -0.31 5.73 6.69
N SER A 203 0.10 5.20 7.85
CA SER A 203 -0.15 5.82 9.16
C SER A 203 0.84 6.96 9.40
N ILE A 204 0.33 8.15 9.66
CA ILE A 204 1.18 9.34 9.84
C ILE A 204 1.54 9.48 11.31
N LYS A 205 2.84 9.34 11.63
CA LYS A 205 3.41 9.48 12.97
C LYS A 205 4.35 10.68 13.13
N GLY A 206 4.18 11.69 12.26
CA GLY A 206 5.13 12.80 12.13
C GLY A 206 6.31 12.45 11.21
N ALA A 207 7.46 13.10 11.42
CA ALA A 207 8.71 12.68 10.80
C ALA A 207 9.06 11.24 11.20
N VAL A 208 9.60 10.48 10.23
CA VAL A 208 10.00 9.07 10.41
C VAL A 208 11.38 8.85 9.82
N GLU A 209 12.23 8.17 10.56
CA GLU A 209 13.58 7.74 10.18
C GLU A 209 13.71 6.24 10.42
N ALA A 210 14.11 5.46 9.42
CA ALA A 210 14.21 4.01 9.54
C ALA A 210 15.54 3.47 9.03
N HIS A 211 16.05 2.45 9.72
CA HIS A 211 17.37 1.89 9.51
C HIS A 211 17.30 0.36 9.57
N HIS A 212 18.15 -0.32 8.80
CA HIS A 212 18.27 -1.78 8.79
C HIS A 212 19.74 -2.19 8.66
N GLY A 213 20.06 -3.43 9.00
CA GLY A 213 21.42 -3.96 8.88
C GLY A 213 22.44 -3.32 9.82
N LEU A 214 22.00 -2.72 10.93
CA LEU A 214 22.89 -2.02 11.86
C LEU A 214 23.62 -2.99 12.79
N THR A 215 24.92 -2.80 13.04
CA THR A 215 25.58 -3.40 14.21
C THR A 215 25.04 -2.77 15.51
N GLY A 216 25.29 -3.38 16.67
CA GLY A 216 24.88 -2.80 17.96
C GLY A 216 25.43 -1.38 18.20
N ALA A 217 26.67 -1.11 17.79
CA ALA A 217 27.27 0.23 17.89
C ALA A 217 26.61 1.22 16.92
N GLN A 218 26.30 0.79 15.70
CA GLN A 218 25.60 1.63 14.72
C GLN A 218 24.16 1.92 15.16
N TYR A 219 23.46 0.94 15.76
CA TYR A 219 22.15 1.14 16.36
C TYR A 219 22.22 2.17 17.49
N GLN A 220 23.20 2.07 18.40
CA GLN A 220 23.37 3.06 19.47
C GLN A 220 23.62 4.46 18.90
N ALA A 221 24.48 4.61 17.90
CA ALA A 221 24.74 5.90 17.26
C ALA A 221 23.51 6.47 16.55
N ALA A 222 22.70 5.63 15.89
CA ALA A 222 21.44 6.05 15.28
C ALA A 222 20.42 6.47 16.35
N PHE A 223 20.31 5.71 17.44
CA PHE A 223 19.48 6.04 18.59
C PHE A 223 19.85 7.41 19.17
N ASP A 224 21.13 7.64 19.49
CA ASP A 224 21.59 8.90 20.06
C ASP A 224 21.35 10.09 19.11
N LYS A 225 21.59 9.89 17.81
CA LYS A 225 21.35 10.91 16.77
C LYS A 225 19.88 11.31 16.70
N HIS A 226 18.98 10.34 16.57
CA HIS A 226 17.57 10.61 16.30
C HIS A 226 16.81 11.06 17.54
N THR A 227 17.19 10.55 18.72
CA THR A 227 16.64 11.03 19.99
C THR A 227 17.06 12.48 20.29
N LYS A 228 18.29 12.86 19.97
CA LYS A 228 18.74 14.26 20.01
C LYS A 228 17.98 15.16 19.01
N ALA A 229 17.52 14.60 17.90
CA ALA A 229 16.69 15.30 16.90
C ALA A 229 15.19 15.37 17.28
N GLY A 230 14.80 14.83 18.44
CA GLY A 230 13.42 14.87 18.93
C GLY A 230 12.53 13.72 18.48
N LEU A 231 13.10 12.71 17.80
CA LEU A 231 12.39 11.46 17.49
C LEU A 231 12.54 10.46 18.64
N MET A 232 11.70 9.44 18.68
CA MET A 232 11.82 8.30 19.60
C MET A 232 11.81 7.00 18.80
N PRO A 233 12.49 5.93 19.25
CA PRO A 233 12.29 4.63 18.63
C PRO A 233 10.82 4.22 18.84
N VAL A 234 10.19 3.71 17.80
CA VAL A 234 8.82 3.17 17.82
C VAL A 234 8.80 1.69 17.44
N TYR A 235 9.89 1.20 16.85
CA TYR A 235 10.12 -0.21 16.55
C TYR A 235 11.62 -0.50 16.61
N VAL A 236 11.99 -1.64 17.18
CA VAL A 236 13.34 -2.21 17.11
C VAL A 236 13.23 -3.72 17.03
N ASP A 237 14.03 -4.34 16.17
CA ASP A 237 14.18 -5.78 16.10
C ASP A 237 15.63 -6.17 15.83
N GLY A 238 16.06 -7.28 16.41
CA GLY A 238 17.39 -7.86 16.23
C GLY A 238 17.31 -9.24 15.59
N GLY A 239 18.34 -9.62 14.85
CA GLY A 239 18.52 -10.96 14.31
C GLY A 239 19.98 -11.33 14.21
N GLY A 240 20.31 -12.60 14.37
CA GLY A 240 21.67 -13.13 14.29
C GLY A 240 22.29 -13.34 15.67
N ASN A 241 23.55 -13.78 15.68
CA ASN A 241 24.25 -14.18 16.90
C ASN A 241 25.62 -13.50 17.04
N GLY A 242 25.98 -13.13 18.27
CA GLY A 242 27.28 -12.52 18.59
C GLY A 242 27.59 -11.33 17.68
N ASN A 243 28.75 -11.36 17.00
CA ASN A 243 29.20 -10.30 16.09
C ASN A 243 28.37 -10.18 14.80
N ASN A 244 27.58 -11.20 14.46
CA ASN A 244 26.68 -11.21 13.31
C ASN A 244 25.31 -10.61 13.61
N THR A 245 25.04 -10.23 14.86
CA THR A 245 23.80 -9.56 15.24
C THR A 245 23.61 -8.28 14.43
N ARG A 246 22.44 -8.13 13.81
CA ARG A 246 22.01 -6.92 13.11
C ARG A 246 20.67 -6.44 13.64
N TYR A 247 20.51 -5.13 13.69
CA TYR A 247 19.31 -4.46 14.13
C TYR A 247 18.62 -3.74 12.98
N SER A 248 17.30 -3.73 13.04
CA SER A 248 16.46 -2.75 12.38
C SER A 248 15.82 -1.83 13.42
N ALA A 249 15.53 -0.60 13.02
CA ALA A 249 14.92 0.38 13.89
C ALA A 249 14.07 1.37 13.09
N VAL A 250 12.93 1.76 13.66
CA VAL A 250 12.11 2.86 13.18
C VAL A 250 12.01 3.90 14.28
N PHE A 251 12.35 5.14 13.96
CA PHE A 251 12.22 6.31 14.82
C PHE A 251 11.13 7.23 14.27
N ALA A 252 10.30 7.78 15.13
CA ALA A 252 9.24 8.71 14.75
C ALA A 252 9.01 9.80 15.80
N GLU A 253 8.25 10.85 15.47
CA GLU A 253 7.84 11.87 16.44
C GLU A 253 6.89 11.31 17.53
N SER A 254 6.16 10.24 17.23
CA SER A 254 5.16 9.63 18.12
C SER A 254 4.93 8.14 17.80
N ASP A 255 4.67 7.30 18.81
CA ASP A 255 4.20 5.92 18.59
C ASP A 255 2.71 5.87 18.17
N ILE A 256 1.94 6.89 18.51
CA ILE A 256 0.53 7.04 18.16
C ILE A 256 0.40 7.77 16.81
N PRO A 257 -0.27 7.18 15.81
CA PRO A 257 -0.61 7.88 14.57
C PRO A 257 -1.54 9.07 14.80
N TYR A 258 -1.38 10.11 13.98
CA TYR A 258 -2.26 11.28 13.99
C TYR A 258 -3.71 10.87 13.68
N ALA A 259 -4.65 11.37 14.49
CA ALA A 259 -6.06 11.10 14.29
C ALA A 259 -6.58 11.81 13.03
N ARG A 260 -7.39 11.10 12.25
CA ARG A 260 -8.10 11.69 11.10
C ARG A 260 -9.22 12.61 11.57
N LYS A 261 -9.30 13.80 10.98
CA LYS A 261 -10.34 14.80 11.23
C LYS A 261 -11.25 14.92 10.02
N TRP A 262 -12.55 15.07 10.28
CA TRP A 262 -13.56 15.29 9.26
C TRP A 262 -13.70 16.77 8.97
N THR A 263 -13.54 17.18 7.72
CA THR A 263 -13.79 18.54 7.24
C THR A 263 -14.58 18.51 5.93
N MET A 264 -15.34 19.58 5.68
CA MET A 264 -16.20 19.72 4.50
C MET A 264 -16.13 21.15 3.99
N GLN A 265 -16.16 21.31 2.67
CA GLN A 265 -16.16 22.61 1.98
C GLN A 265 -17.24 22.63 0.89
N GLY A 266 -17.77 23.81 0.58
CA GLY A 266 -18.80 24.00 -0.46
C GLY A 266 -20.24 24.05 0.08
N SER A 267 -21.21 23.97 -0.82
CA SER A 267 -22.62 24.28 -0.54
C SER A 267 -23.59 23.22 -1.06
N GLY A 268 -24.76 23.15 -0.44
CA GLY A 268 -25.89 22.35 -0.87
C GLY A 268 -27.22 23.03 -0.54
N THR A 269 -28.30 22.53 -1.11
CA THR A 269 -29.67 23.01 -0.83
C THR A 269 -30.36 22.16 0.24
N LEU A 270 -31.50 22.62 0.79
CA LEU A 270 -32.28 21.83 1.75
C LEU A 270 -32.70 20.46 1.19
N ALA A 271 -32.99 20.38 -0.12
CA ALA A 271 -33.35 19.15 -0.80
C ALA A 271 -32.22 18.09 -0.83
N THR A 272 -30.99 18.50 -0.49
CA THR A 272 -29.80 17.62 -0.48
C THR A 272 -29.37 17.24 0.94
N LYS A 273 -30.21 17.51 1.94
CA LYS A 273 -30.00 17.09 3.32
C LYS A 273 -29.77 15.58 3.38
N GLY A 274 -28.71 15.17 4.07
CA GLY A 274 -28.33 13.76 4.24
C GLY A 274 -27.16 13.31 3.38
N LEU A 275 -26.86 13.97 2.26
CA LEU A 275 -25.71 13.61 1.41
C LEU A 275 -24.37 13.68 2.18
N ASP A 276 -24.22 14.67 3.07
CA ASP A 276 -23.03 14.80 3.92
C ASP A 276 -22.80 13.56 4.80
N LYS A 277 -23.88 12.97 5.34
CA LYS A 277 -23.80 11.76 6.16
C LYS A 277 -23.43 10.54 5.30
N ILE A 278 -24.06 10.39 4.14
CA ILE A 278 -23.76 9.30 3.20
C ILE A 278 -22.29 9.33 2.79
N MET A 279 -21.77 10.51 2.44
CA MET A 279 -20.36 10.68 2.07
C MET A 279 -19.43 10.40 3.24
N LYS A 280 -19.76 10.86 4.45
CA LYS A 280 -18.99 10.54 5.66
C LYS A 280 -18.91 9.04 5.91
N ASP A 281 -20.06 8.38 5.93
CA ASP A 281 -20.13 6.95 6.21
C ASP A 281 -19.37 6.14 5.13
N PHE A 282 -19.56 6.47 3.85
CA PHE A 282 -18.84 5.83 2.74
C PHE A 282 -17.33 6.04 2.83
N MET A 283 -16.88 7.28 3.05
CA MET A 283 -15.46 7.59 3.16
C MET A 283 -14.81 6.91 4.36
N GLN A 284 -15.49 6.90 5.51
CA GLN A 284 -14.98 6.26 6.71
C GLN A 284 -14.91 4.74 6.59
N LEU A 285 -15.96 4.12 6.05
CA LEU A 285 -16.00 2.68 5.78
C LEU A 285 -14.88 2.24 4.82
N HIS A 286 -14.61 3.04 3.79
CA HIS A 286 -13.67 2.68 2.74
C HIS A 286 -12.26 3.30 2.90
N GLY A 287 -11.96 3.99 4.00
CA GLY A 287 -10.62 4.57 4.19
C GLY A 287 -10.31 5.71 3.23
N ILE A 288 -11.32 6.37 2.67
CA ILE A 288 -11.13 7.42 1.66
C ILE A 288 -10.84 8.73 2.38
N ARG A 289 -9.64 9.27 2.16
CA ARG A 289 -9.19 10.51 2.81
C ARG A 289 -9.71 11.78 2.14
N TYR A 290 -10.01 11.73 0.84
CA TYR A 290 -10.23 12.92 0.02
C TYR A 290 -11.27 12.65 -1.07
N ALA A 291 -12.35 13.44 -1.12
CA ALA A 291 -13.44 13.23 -2.07
C ALA A 291 -14.17 14.53 -2.46
N GLN A 292 -14.89 14.49 -3.59
CA GLN A 292 -15.83 15.52 -4.03
C GLN A 292 -17.14 14.87 -4.45
N LEU A 293 -18.25 15.57 -4.24
CA LEU A 293 -19.57 15.20 -4.77
C LEU A 293 -20.28 16.45 -5.31
N CYS A 294 -20.73 16.36 -6.56
CA CYS A 294 -21.55 17.37 -7.22
C CYS A 294 -22.85 16.73 -7.71
N LEU A 295 -23.97 17.41 -7.51
CA LEU A 295 -25.30 17.02 -8.00
C LEU A 295 -25.93 18.18 -8.75
N GLY A 296 -26.26 17.96 -10.02
CA GLY A 296 -26.98 18.90 -10.87
C GLY A 296 -28.40 18.42 -11.19
N ARG A 297 -29.33 19.36 -11.35
CA ARG A 297 -30.70 19.09 -11.85
C ARG A 297 -31.16 20.25 -12.73
N GLY A 298 -31.63 19.93 -13.95
CA GLY A 298 -32.10 20.92 -14.92
C GLY A 298 -31.04 21.97 -15.27
N GLY A 299 -29.80 21.53 -15.53
CA GLY A 299 -28.68 22.42 -15.87
C GLY A 299 -28.13 23.25 -14.70
N THR A 300 -28.70 23.15 -13.50
CA THR A 300 -28.24 23.91 -12.32
C THR A 300 -27.61 23.00 -11.27
N VAL A 301 -26.46 23.39 -10.74
CA VAL A 301 -25.82 22.73 -9.59
C VAL A 301 -26.67 22.95 -8.33
N LYS A 302 -27.05 21.86 -7.66
CA LYS A 302 -27.85 21.88 -6.40
C LYS A 302 -27.03 21.46 -5.19
N TYR A 303 -25.87 20.85 -5.43
CA TYR A 303 -24.93 20.38 -4.43
C TYR A 303 -23.53 20.39 -5.04
N ASN A 304 -22.56 20.97 -4.37
CA ASN A 304 -21.16 20.88 -4.74
C ASN A 304 -20.30 20.99 -3.48
N LYS A 305 -19.84 19.85 -2.97
CA LYS A 305 -19.00 19.80 -1.78
C LYS A 305 -17.78 18.92 -1.97
N ALA A 306 -16.76 19.26 -1.19
CA ALA A 306 -15.55 18.48 -1.02
C ALA A 306 -15.41 18.07 0.44
N TYR A 307 -14.75 16.95 0.64
CA TYR A 307 -14.66 16.24 1.91
C TYR A 307 -13.24 15.79 2.18
N THR A 308 -12.81 15.96 3.42
CA THR A 308 -11.55 15.39 3.88
C THR A 308 -11.76 14.63 5.18
N TRP A 309 -11.31 13.39 5.20
CA TRP A 309 -11.20 12.57 6.39
C TRP A 309 -9.76 12.10 6.53
N ALA A 310 -8.91 12.99 7.03
CA ALA A 310 -7.48 12.79 7.01
C ALA A 310 -6.79 13.45 8.21
N GLU A 311 -5.53 13.10 8.40
CA GLU A 311 -4.65 13.62 9.44
C GLU A 311 -4.39 15.14 9.23
N SER A 312 -3.93 15.86 10.25
CA SER A 312 -3.90 17.34 10.22
C SER A 312 -2.96 17.95 9.18
N ASN A 313 -2.01 17.19 8.67
CA ASN A 313 -1.07 17.60 7.62
C ASN A 313 -1.59 17.31 6.20
N TYR A 314 -2.76 16.69 6.05
CA TYR A 314 -3.39 16.52 4.76
C TYR A 314 -4.00 17.84 4.27
N ARG A 315 -3.92 18.08 2.96
CA ARG A 315 -4.64 19.19 2.33
C ARG A 315 -6.15 19.02 2.55
N ILE A 316 -6.83 20.11 2.85
CA ILE A 316 -8.30 20.14 2.90
C ILE A 316 -8.83 20.26 1.47
N ALA A 317 -9.75 19.36 1.12
CA ALA A 317 -10.39 19.31 -0.18
C ALA A 317 -11.28 20.52 -0.41
N GLN A 318 -11.17 21.09 -1.61
CA GLN A 318 -11.97 22.18 -2.12
C GLN A 318 -12.83 21.68 -3.28
N PRO A 319 -14.07 22.18 -3.47
CA PRO A 319 -14.91 21.81 -4.61
C PRO A 319 -14.29 22.14 -5.99
N SER A 320 -13.27 23.00 -6.02
CA SER A 320 -12.51 23.38 -7.23
C SER A 320 -11.25 22.53 -7.47
N ASP A 321 -10.93 21.59 -6.58
CA ASP A 321 -9.78 20.72 -6.79
C ASP A 321 -9.97 19.81 -8.00
N ARG A 322 -8.86 19.43 -8.63
CA ARG A 322 -8.82 18.57 -9.81
C ARG A 322 -8.41 17.16 -9.42
N PHE A 323 -9.09 16.17 -9.98
CA PHE A 323 -8.80 14.76 -9.80
C PHE A 323 -8.34 14.14 -11.12
N MET A 324 -7.44 13.15 -11.04
CA MET A 324 -7.15 12.31 -12.19
C MET A 324 -8.37 11.45 -12.50
N LEU A 325 -8.90 11.56 -13.72
CA LEU A 325 -10.17 10.95 -14.10
C LEU A 325 -10.08 9.46 -14.45
N ALA A 326 -8.87 8.93 -14.62
CA ALA A 326 -8.64 7.55 -15.09
C ALA A 326 -9.58 7.23 -16.27
N SER A 327 -10.30 6.10 -16.22
CA SER A 327 -11.20 5.67 -17.28
C SER A 327 -12.42 6.56 -17.51
N CYS A 328 -12.78 7.45 -16.59
CA CYS A 328 -13.82 8.46 -16.84
C CYS A 328 -13.40 9.43 -17.95
N SER A 329 -12.10 9.54 -18.27
CA SER A 329 -11.61 10.33 -19.42
C SER A 329 -12.18 9.86 -20.77
N LYS A 330 -12.59 8.59 -20.89
CA LYS A 330 -13.11 8.01 -22.12
C LYS A 330 -14.36 8.70 -22.63
N LEU A 331 -15.23 9.19 -21.73
CA LEU A 331 -16.45 9.90 -22.14
C LEU A 331 -16.12 11.17 -22.94
N PHE A 332 -15.04 11.86 -22.60
CA PHE A 332 -14.60 13.06 -23.30
C PHE A 332 -14.02 12.71 -24.67
N LEU A 333 -13.23 11.63 -24.75
CA LEU A 333 -12.74 11.15 -26.04
C LEU A 333 -13.91 10.73 -26.95
N THR A 334 -14.91 10.02 -26.42
CA THR A 334 -16.11 9.65 -27.18
C THR A 334 -16.87 10.88 -27.67
N ALA A 335 -17.01 11.93 -26.86
CA ALA A 335 -17.60 13.20 -27.29
C ALA A 335 -16.78 13.88 -28.39
N ALA A 336 -15.46 13.83 -28.32
CA ALA A 336 -14.57 14.36 -29.36
C ALA A 336 -14.70 13.56 -30.67
N VAL A 337 -14.77 12.23 -30.61
CA VAL A 337 -15.01 11.36 -31.77
C VAL A 337 -16.39 11.65 -32.38
N LYS A 338 -17.43 11.79 -31.55
CA LYS A 338 -18.77 12.15 -32.02
C LYS A 338 -18.80 13.51 -32.72
N THR A 339 -18.13 14.51 -32.13
CA THR A 339 -17.99 15.84 -32.74
C THR A 339 -17.28 15.77 -34.09
N LEU A 340 -16.29 14.88 -34.23
CA LEU A 340 -15.60 14.65 -35.49
C LEU A 340 -16.48 13.94 -36.54
N LEU A 341 -17.33 12.99 -36.11
CA LEU A 341 -18.30 12.30 -36.97
C LEU A 341 -19.40 13.24 -37.50
N ASP A 342 -19.81 14.23 -36.70
CA ASP A 342 -20.83 15.19 -37.09
C ASP A 342 -20.32 16.27 -38.05
N ASP A 343 -18.99 16.45 -38.10
CA ASP A 343 -18.35 17.44 -38.97
C ASP A 343 -18.01 16.83 -40.34
N THR A 344 -18.90 17.07 -41.30
CA THR A 344 -18.83 16.52 -42.66
C THR A 344 -17.55 16.86 -43.41
N LYS A 345 -16.79 17.89 -42.97
CA LYS A 345 -15.54 18.28 -43.63
C LYS A 345 -14.42 17.24 -43.51
N TYR A 346 -14.50 16.33 -42.53
CA TYR A 346 -13.42 15.37 -42.26
C TYR A 346 -13.59 14.02 -42.98
N ASN A 347 -14.72 13.75 -43.65
CA ASN A 347 -15.02 12.46 -44.28
C ASN A 347 -14.64 11.27 -43.39
N PHE A 348 -15.20 11.26 -42.17
CA PHE A 348 -14.90 10.31 -41.10
C PHE A 348 -16.15 9.51 -40.75
N SER A 349 -16.03 8.18 -40.68
CA SER A 349 -17.13 7.26 -40.45
C SER A 349 -16.78 6.19 -39.40
N LEU A 350 -17.81 5.67 -38.74
CA LEU A 350 -17.71 4.55 -37.81
C LEU A 350 -17.14 3.26 -38.44
N SER A 351 -17.37 3.06 -39.74
CA SER A 351 -16.89 1.91 -40.50
C SER A 351 -15.43 2.03 -40.95
N ASP A 352 -14.80 3.19 -40.79
CA ASP A 352 -13.43 3.43 -41.23
C ASP A 352 -12.45 2.49 -40.51
N LYS A 353 -11.49 1.93 -41.26
CA LYS A 353 -10.44 1.06 -40.69
C LYS A 353 -9.44 1.89 -39.90
N ALA A 354 -9.34 1.62 -38.60
CA ALA A 354 -8.61 2.44 -37.65
C ALA A 354 -7.11 2.58 -38.00
N TYR A 355 -6.43 1.46 -38.24
CA TYR A 355 -5.01 1.46 -38.60
C TYR A 355 -4.74 2.03 -39.99
N ALA A 356 -5.67 1.85 -40.94
CA ALA A 356 -5.56 2.44 -42.27
C ALA A 356 -5.61 3.97 -42.21
N LYS A 357 -6.49 4.56 -41.38
CA LYS A 357 -6.53 6.02 -41.15
C LYS A 357 -5.22 6.57 -40.58
N LEU A 358 -4.49 5.76 -39.82
CA LEU A 358 -3.19 6.08 -39.26
C LEU A 358 -2.02 5.80 -40.23
N GLY A 359 -2.28 5.22 -41.41
CA GLY A 359 -1.26 4.90 -42.41
C GLY A 359 -0.45 3.63 -42.12
N TYR A 360 -0.92 2.76 -41.23
CA TYR A 360 -0.28 1.48 -40.96
C TYR A 360 -0.64 0.44 -42.03
N SER A 361 0.34 -0.40 -42.37
CA SER A 361 0.22 -1.53 -43.31
C SER A 361 1.09 -2.70 -42.85
N SER A 362 0.79 -3.92 -43.29
CA SER A 362 1.52 -5.14 -42.94
C SER A 362 1.58 -5.42 -41.42
N PRO A 363 0.44 -5.77 -40.78
CA PRO A 363 0.40 -6.15 -39.37
C PRO A 363 1.04 -7.51 -39.13
N LYS A 364 1.41 -7.80 -37.88
CA LYS A 364 1.74 -9.18 -37.47
C LYS A 364 0.51 -10.10 -37.56
N ASP A 365 -0.64 -9.59 -37.11
CA ASP A 365 -1.92 -10.28 -37.20
C ASP A 365 -2.80 -9.57 -38.24
N PRO A 366 -3.07 -10.20 -39.40
CA PRO A 366 -3.88 -9.62 -40.48
C PRO A 366 -5.22 -9.05 -40.03
N ARG A 367 -5.85 -9.65 -39.02
CA ARG A 367 -7.14 -9.20 -38.47
C ARG A 367 -7.08 -7.77 -37.93
N SER A 368 -5.89 -7.26 -37.58
CA SER A 368 -5.71 -5.88 -37.14
C SER A 368 -6.21 -4.87 -38.18
N ASN A 369 -6.14 -5.21 -39.48
CA ASN A 369 -6.64 -4.36 -40.56
C ASN A 369 -8.16 -4.24 -40.60
N ASP A 370 -8.88 -5.16 -39.94
CA ASP A 370 -10.33 -5.18 -39.94
C ASP A 370 -10.95 -4.31 -38.85
N ILE A 371 -10.15 -3.82 -37.90
CA ILE A 371 -10.60 -3.00 -36.77
C ILE A 371 -11.15 -1.67 -37.27
N THR A 372 -12.41 -1.37 -36.94
CA THR A 372 -13.08 -0.12 -37.29
C THR A 372 -13.08 0.87 -36.12
N ILE A 373 -13.42 2.14 -36.39
CA ILE A 373 -13.66 3.13 -35.34
C ILE A 373 -14.74 2.68 -34.37
N GLN A 374 -15.84 2.11 -34.88
CA GLN A 374 -16.92 1.54 -34.06
C GLN A 374 -16.39 0.45 -33.12
N HIS A 375 -15.56 -0.47 -33.63
CA HIS A 375 -14.98 -1.52 -32.80
C HIS A 375 -14.14 -0.95 -31.65
N LEU A 376 -13.45 0.17 -31.84
CA LEU A 376 -12.68 0.80 -30.76
C LEU A 376 -13.59 1.43 -29.69
N LEU A 377 -14.63 2.14 -30.10
CA LEU A 377 -15.60 2.77 -29.18
C LEU A 377 -16.34 1.73 -28.33
N GLU A 378 -16.72 0.60 -28.95
CA GLU A 378 -17.47 -0.48 -28.31
C GLU A 378 -16.59 -1.50 -27.59
N HIS A 379 -15.27 -1.25 -27.46
CA HIS A 379 -14.34 -2.23 -26.88
C HIS A 379 -14.33 -3.60 -27.60
N LYS A 380 -14.63 -3.63 -28.91
CA LYS A 380 -14.62 -4.82 -29.77
C LYS A 380 -13.43 -4.86 -30.75
N GLY A 381 -12.33 -4.18 -30.41
CA GLY A 381 -11.12 -4.15 -31.24
C GLY A 381 -10.34 -5.47 -31.31
N GLY A 382 -10.73 -6.49 -30.54
CA GLY A 382 -9.97 -7.74 -30.42
C GLY A 382 -8.79 -7.67 -29.45
N PHE A 383 -8.64 -6.57 -28.70
CA PHE A 383 -7.71 -6.43 -27.58
C PHE A 383 -8.34 -6.95 -26.29
N ASP A 384 -7.55 -7.29 -25.28
CA ASP A 384 -8.06 -7.69 -23.96
C ASP A 384 -7.15 -7.16 -22.84
N ALA A 385 -7.64 -6.17 -22.08
CA ALA A 385 -6.90 -5.56 -20.98
C ALA A 385 -6.74 -6.49 -19.75
N ASN A 386 -7.54 -7.56 -19.62
CA ASN A 386 -7.40 -8.50 -18.51
C ASN A 386 -6.20 -9.42 -18.70
N THR A 387 -5.87 -9.78 -19.95
CA THR A 387 -4.72 -10.62 -20.27
C THR A 387 -3.47 -9.80 -20.57
N TYR A 388 -3.60 -8.68 -21.30
CA TYR A 388 -2.48 -7.81 -21.62
C TYR A 388 -2.94 -6.38 -21.93
N ASP A 389 -2.85 -5.50 -20.93
CA ASP A 389 -3.02 -4.07 -21.14
C ASP A 389 -1.67 -3.38 -21.42
N SER A 390 -1.45 -3.05 -22.69
CA SER A 390 -0.21 -2.42 -23.15
C SER A 390 0.01 -1.03 -22.55
N THR A 391 -1.04 -0.35 -22.08
CA THR A 391 -0.91 0.98 -21.46
C THR A 391 -0.20 0.95 -20.11
N TYR A 392 -0.15 -0.20 -19.44
CA TYR A 392 0.65 -0.44 -18.23
C TYR A 392 2.01 -1.10 -18.51
N LYS A 393 2.38 -1.26 -19.80
CA LYS A 393 3.63 -1.90 -20.25
C LYS A 393 4.54 -0.96 -21.01
N MET A 394 4.29 0.35 -20.93
CA MET A 394 5.02 1.38 -21.69
C MET A 394 6.54 1.37 -21.41
N ARG A 395 6.97 1.09 -20.18
CA ARG A 395 8.39 0.94 -19.86
C ARG A 395 8.99 -0.33 -20.47
N ASP A 396 8.32 -1.46 -20.32
CA ASP A 396 8.76 -2.74 -20.89
C ASP A 396 8.88 -2.65 -22.41
N ILE A 397 7.92 -1.98 -23.07
CA ILE A 397 7.92 -1.70 -24.51
C ILE A 397 9.09 -0.78 -24.88
N SER A 398 9.34 0.29 -24.12
CA SER A 398 10.47 1.17 -24.35
C SER A 398 11.81 0.43 -24.32
N VAL A 399 11.98 -0.49 -23.36
CA VAL A 399 13.17 -1.34 -23.24
C VAL A 399 13.23 -2.36 -24.38
N SER A 400 12.12 -3.05 -24.67
CA SER A 400 12.11 -4.10 -25.70
C SER A 400 12.36 -3.55 -27.10
N GLU A 401 11.88 -2.35 -27.39
CA GLU A 401 12.09 -1.66 -28.66
C GLU A 401 13.36 -0.78 -28.66
N ASN A 402 14.18 -0.85 -27.60
CA ASN A 402 15.42 -0.09 -27.44
C ASN A 402 15.28 1.41 -27.76
N LEU A 403 14.20 2.04 -27.25
CA LEU A 403 13.85 3.42 -27.63
C LEU A 403 14.80 4.47 -27.05
N GLY A 404 15.50 4.17 -25.95
CA GLY A 404 16.31 5.14 -25.21
C GLY A 404 15.51 6.29 -24.56
N ARG A 405 14.18 6.25 -24.64
CA ARG A 405 13.24 7.24 -24.08
C ARG A 405 11.93 6.55 -23.69
N ALA A 406 11.11 7.23 -22.89
CA ALA A 406 9.75 6.77 -22.61
C ALA A 406 8.96 6.54 -23.92
N ALA A 407 8.21 5.44 -23.98
CA ALA A 407 7.32 5.16 -25.09
C ALA A 407 6.19 6.20 -25.16
N ASN A 408 5.81 6.60 -26.37
CA ASN A 408 4.68 7.47 -26.65
C ASN A 408 3.53 6.68 -27.31
N LYS A 409 2.42 7.38 -27.63
CA LYS A 409 1.24 6.74 -28.26
C LYS A 409 1.56 6.05 -29.60
N ASN A 410 2.43 6.63 -30.41
CA ASN A 410 2.83 6.06 -31.71
C ASN A 410 3.73 4.83 -31.54
N ASP A 411 4.65 4.83 -30.58
CA ASP A 411 5.47 3.65 -30.27
C ASP A 411 4.56 2.49 -29.82
N LEU A 412 3.60 2.80 -28.93
CA LEU A 412 2.62 1.83 -28.46
C LEU A 412 1.78 1.28 -29.62
N ALA A 413 1.29 2.16 -30.52
CA ALA A 413 0.50 1.74 -31.67
C ALA A 413 1.29 0.87 -32.64
N THR A 414 2.55 1.23 -32.89
CA THR A 414 3.46 0.47 -33.73
C THR A 414 3.78 -0.89 -33.12
N TYR A 415 4.10 -0.95 -31.84
CA TYR A 415 4.36 -2.19 -31.12
C TYR A 415 3.15 -3.13 -31.17
N MET A 416 1.96 -2.62 -30.83
CA MET A 416 0.74 -3.42 -30.84
C MET A 416 0.42 -3.97 -32.23
N TYR A 417 0.58 -3.16 -33.27
CA TYR A 417 0.27 -3.57 -34.64
C TYR A 417 1.31 -4.51 -35.27
N LYS A 418 2.61 -4.29 -34.98
CA LYS A 418 3.73 -5.02 -35.59
C LYS A 418 4.22 -6.22 -34.79
N LYS A 419 3.89 -6.32 -33.49
CA LYS A 419 4.48 -7.33 -32.60
C LYS A 419 3.45 -8.19 -31.87
N ARG A 420 2.16 -7.82 -31.86
CA ARG A 420 1.13 -8.52 -31.09
C ARG A 420 0.08 -9.18 -31.99
N ASN A 421 -0.47 -10.29 -31.50
CA ASN A 421 -1.67 -10.91 -32.05
C ASN A 421 -2.89 -10.40 -31.28
N LEU A 422 -4.05 -10.35 -31.94
CA LEU A 422 -5.31 -10.06 -31.28
C LEU A 422 -5.77 -11.24 -30.43
N ALA A 423 -6.37 -10.95 -29.28
CA ALA A 423 -6.99 -11.95 -28.42
C ALA A 423 -8.25 -12.52 -29.07
N ASP A 424 -9.03 -11.66 -29.74
CA ASP A 424 -10.31 -12.01 -30.36
C ASP A 424 -10.45 -11.41 -31.76
N LYS A 425 -11.41 -11.93 -32.54
CA LYS A 425 -11.76 -11.35 -33.84
C LYS A 425 -12.42 -9.97 -33.64
N PRO A 426 -11.99 -8.90 -34.36
CA PRO A 426 -12.63 -7.60 -34.28
C PRO A 426 -14.12 -7.65 -34.56
N GLY A 427 -14.90 -6.88 -33.80
CA GLY A 427 -16.36 -6.80 -33.92
C GLY A 427 -17.14 -7.91 -33.23
N VAL A 428 -16.48 -8.95 -32.72
CA VAL A 428 -17.17 -10.13 -32.14
C VAL A 428 -17.39 -9.97 -30.63
N LYS A 429 -16.32 -9.81 -29.86
CA LYS A 429 -16.39 -9.84 -28.39
C LYS A 429 -16.07 -8.47 -27.81
N GLU A 430 -16.88 -8.04 -26.85
CA GLU A 430 -16.60 -6.86 -26.03
C GLU A 430 -15.57 -7.23 -24.96
N ASN A 431 -14.38 -6.66 -25.10
CA ASN A 431 -13.28 -6.79 -24.16
C ASN A 431 -12.74 -5.40 -23.84
N TYR A 432 -12.85 -4.98 -22.59
CA TYR A 432 -12.39 -3.67 -22.15
C TYR A 432 -10.95 -3.40 -22.62
N SER A 433 -10.72 -2.20 -23.17
CA SER A 433 -9.43 -1.84 -23.77
C SER A 433 -9.10 -0.37 -23.56
N ASN A 434 -8.02 -0.10 -22.82
CA ASN A 434 -7.41 1.23 -22.75
C ASN A 434 -6.72 1.59 -24.07
N TYR A 435 -6.04 0.62 -24.68
CA TYR A 435 -5.34 0.81 -25.95
C TYR A 435 -6.25 1.23 -27.11
N GLY A 436 -7.48 0.70 -27.19
CA GLY A 436 -8.43 1.13 -28.22
C GLY A 436 -8.73 2.63 -28.18
N TYR A 437 -8.79 3.22 -26.98
CA TYR A 437 -8.98 4.66 -26.80
C TYR A 437 -7.68 5.45 -27.08
N VAL A 438 -6.49 4.86 -26.88
CA VAL A 438 -5.23 5.47 -27.36
C VAL A 438 -5.26 5.60 -28.89
N LEU A 439 -5.69 4.55 -29.61
CA LEU A 439 -5.84 4.59 -31.07
C LEU A 439 -6.84 5.66 -31.53
N LEU A 440 -8.00 5.77 -30.88
CA LEU A 440 -8.98 6.82 -31.20
C LEU A 440 -8.38 8.22 -31.05
N SER A 441 -7.57 8.47 -30.00
CA SER A 441 -6.91 9.77 -29.83
C SER A 441 -5.91 10.08 -30.96
N LEU A 442 -5.14 9.09 -31.40
CA LEU A 442 -4.22 9.24 -32.54
C LEU A 442 -4.96 9.50 -33.85
N ILE A 443 -6.14 8.90 -34.04
CA ILE A 443 -6.95 9.08 -35.25
C ILE A 443 -7.51 10.51 -35.30
N ILE A 444 -7.97 11.06 -34.18
CA ILE A 444 -8.36 12.48 -34.09
C ILE A 444 -7.18 13.37 -34.48
N GLU A 445 -6.00 13.11 -33.91
CA GLU A 445 -4.79 13.91 -34.21
C GLU A 445 -4.44 13.85 -35.69
N LYS A 446 -4.49 12.66 -36.29
CA LYS A 446 -4.17 12.44 -37.69
C LYS A 446 -5.15 13.13 -38.64
N ILE A 447 -6.45 13.09 -38.35
CA ILE A 447 -7.49 13.66 -39.21
C ILE A 447 -7.53 15.19 -39.08
N THR A 448 -7.36 15.71 -37.87
CA THR A 448 -7.55 17.14 -37.59
C THR A 448 -6.27 17.96 -37.73
N GLY A 449 -5.09 17.31 -37.67
CA GLY A 449 -3.79 17.97 -37.60
C GLY A 449 -3.53 18.69 -36.26
N LYS A 450 -4.39 18.51 -35.26
CA LYS A 450 -4.29 19.12 -33.92
C LYS A 450 -3.95 18.07 -32.88
N ASP A 451 -3.26 18.46 -31.81
CA ASP A 451 -3.14 17.61 -30.62
C ASP A 451 -4.53 17.28 -30.04
N TYR A 452 -4.72 16.05 -29.54
CA TYR A 452 -6.02 15.58 -29.05
C TYR A 452 -6.59 16.49 -27.96
N TRP A 453 -5.76 16.93 -27.01
CA TRP A 453 -6.23 17.79 -25.91
C TRP A 453 -6.67 19.16 -26.44
N GLN A 454 -5.91 19.73 -27.38
CA GLN A 454 -6.29 21.00 -28.02
C GLN A 454 -7.62 20.88 -28.79
N TYR A 455 -7.82 19.78 -29.51
CA TYR A 455 -9.08 19.50 -30.21
C TYR A 455 -10.25 19.36 -29.23
N LEU A 456 -10.10 18.50 -28.20
CA LEU A 456 -11.13 18.29 -27.18
C LEU A 456 -11.51 19.61 -26.50
N LYS A 457 -10.53 20.39 -26.07
CA LYS A 457 -10.76 21.66 -25.38
C LYS A 457 -11.60 22.62 -26.23
N LYS A 458 -11.16 22.86 -27.47
CA LYS A 458 -11.82 23.81 -28.38
C LYS A 458 -13.21 23.36 -28.81
N GLU A 459 -13.34 22.10 -29.22
CA GLU A 459 -14.52 21.64 -29.94
C GLU A 459 -15.60 21.05 -29.03
N VAL A 460 -15.26 20.75 -27.76
CA VAL A 460 -16.18 20.12 -26.79
C VAL A 460 -16.26 20.88 -25.47
N LEU A 461 -15.12 21.27 -24.85
CA LEU A 461 -15.13 21.81 -23.48
C LEU A 461 -15.42 23.31 -23.38
N ASP A 462 -14.98 24.10 -24.36
CA ASP A 462 -15.13 25.57 -24.38
C ASP A 462 -16.40 26.06 -25.10
N LYS A 463 -17.25 25.14 -25.61
CA LYS A 463 -18.56 25.48 -26.21
C LYS A 463 -19.61 25.63 -25.12
#